data_AF-B6QAV3-F1
#
_entry.id   AF-B6QAV3-F1
#
_cell.length_a   1.000
_cell.length_b   1.000
_cell.length_c   1.000
_cell.angle_alpha   90.00
_cell.angle_beta   90.00
_cell.angle_gamma   90.00
#
_symmetry.space_group_name_H-M   'P 1'
#
loop_
_entity.id
_entity.type
_entity.pdbx_description
1 polymer ?
#
loop_
_entity_poly.entity_id
_entity_poly.type
_entity_poly.pdbx_seq_one_letter_code
_entity_poly.pdbx_strand_id
1 'polypeptide(L)' 'MCSVWYVEFDCGCQIKEIDLVTCSKANQPGHYIEKKVSRRQGFNCPAHGG' A
#
# COMPACT_ATOMS: atom_id res chain seq x y z
N MET A 1 7.40 -13.34 -6.89
CA MET A 1 7.04 -11.93 -7.15
C MET A 1 6.23 -11.45 -5.96
N CYS A 2 6.64 -10.37 -5.33
CA CYS A 2 5.96 -9.85 -4.14
C CYS A 2 5.19 -8.60 -4.54
N SER A 3 3.94 -8.46 -4.10
CA SER A 3 3.15 -7.27 -4.36
C SER A 3 2.85 -6.58 -3.03
N VAL A 4 3.04 -5.26 -2.95
CA VAL A 4 2.62 -4.45 -1.80
C VAL A 4 1.41 -3.63 -2.22
N TRP A 5 0.35 -3.74 -1.43
CA TRP A 5 -0.89 -3.02 -1.66
C TRP A 5 -0.87 -1.68 -0.93
N TYR A 6 -1.26 -0.65 -1.65
CA TYR A 6 -1.46 0.69 -1.15
C TYR A 6 -2.90 1.08 -1.40
N VAL A 7 -3.52 1.73 -0.42
CA VAL A 7 -4.81 2.38 -0.58
C VAL A 7 -4.58 3.86 -0.84
N GLU A 8 -5.08 4.34 -1.96
CA GLU A 8 -5.16 5.76 -2.29
C GLU A 8 -6.51 6.34 -1.88
N PHE A 9 -6.49 7.41 -1.10
CA PHE A 9 -7.67 8.15 -0.64
C PHE A 9 -7.92 9.36 -1.55
N ASP A 10 -9.13 9.92 -1.51
CA ASP A 10 -9.48 11.09 -2.35
C ASP A 10 -8.67 12.36 -2.04
N CYS A 11 -8.11 12.45 -0.83
CA CYS A 11 -7.18 13.51 -0.47
C CYS A 11 -5.76 13.32 -1.07
N GLY A 12 -5.53 12.25 -1.85
CA GLY A 12 -4.24 11.92 -2.47
C GLY A 12 -3.27 11.15 -1.58
N CYS A 13 -3.64 10.83 -0.33
CA CYS A 13 -2.79 10.04 0.55
C CYS A 13 -2.75 8.58 0.09
N GLN A 14 -1.57 7.96 0.17
CA GLN A 14 -1.40 6.53 -0.06
C GLN A 14 -0.93 5.86 1.23
N ILE A 15 -1.74 4.95 1.76
CA ILE A 15 -1.41 4.20 2.97
C ILE A 15 -1.14 2.75 2.58
N LYS A 16 -0.01 2.23 3.05
CA LYS A 16 0.33 0.82 2.87
C LYS A 16 -0.67 -0.04 3.63
N GLU A 17 -1.33 -0.96 2.95
CA GLU A 17 -2.10 -2.00 3.65
C GLU A 17 -1.11 -2.95 4.32
N ILE A 18 -1.12 -2.95 5.65
CA ILE A 18 -0.16 -3.68 6.50
C ILE A 18 -0.34 -5.21 6.38
N ASP A 19 -1.55 -5.66 6.03
CA ASP A 19 -1.94 -7.08 6.15
C ASP A 19 -1.77 -7.94 4.89
N LEU A 20 -1.40 -7.36 3.75
CA LEU A 20 -1.23 -8.14 2.51
C LEU A 20 0.22 -8.59 2.34
N VAL A 21 0.55 -9.68 3.05
CA VAL A 21 1.76 -10.50 2.87
C VAL A 21 3.07 -9.72 2.97
N THR A 22 3.67 -9.71 4.16
CA THR A 22 5.03 -9.22 4.35
C THR A 22 5.97 -10.11 3.53
N CYS A 23 6.43 -9.62 2.38
CA CYS A 23 7.40 -10.33 1.57
C CYS A 23 8.69 -10.50 2.37
N SER A 24 8.97 -11.72 2.82
CA SER A 24 10.17 -12.07 3.58
C SER A 24 11.48 -11.77 2.82
N LYS A 25 11.39 -11.62 1.49
CA LYS A 25 12.51 -11.28 0.60
C LYS A 25 12.50 -9.81 0.14
N ALA A 26 11.68 -8.95 0.72
CA ALA A 26 11.59 -7.53 0.33
C ALA A 26 12.93 -6.79 0.40
N ASN A 27 13.81 -7.20 1.33
CA ASN A 27 15.12 -6.61 1.53
C ASN A 27 16.24 -7.34 0.78
N GLN A 28 15.92 -8.32 -0.07
CA GLN A 28 16.94 -9.03 -0.85
C GLN A 28 17.24 -8.29 -2.16
N PRO A 29 18.52 -8.09 -2.52
CA PRO A 29 18.89 -7.48 -3.79
C PRO A 29 18.43 -8.34 -4.97
N GLY A 30 17.84 -7.70 -6.00
CA GLY A 30 17.27 -8.39 -7.17
C GLY A 30 15.81 -8.83 -7.03
N HIS A 31 15.17 -8.59 -5.87
CA HIS A 31 13.75 -8.82 -5.71
C HIS A 31 12.93 -7.56 -6.05
N TYR A 32 12.10 -7.69 -7.09
CA TYR A 32 11.14 -6.66 -7.46
C TYR A 32 9.86 -6.80 -6.63
N ILE A 33 9.48 -5.69 -6.00
CA ILE A 33 8.20 -5.53 -5.31
C ILE A 33 7.27 -4.75 -6.24
N GLU A 34 6.18 -5.38 -6.66
CA GLU A 34 5.15 -4.73 -7.45
C GLU A 34 4.27 -3.86 -6.54
N LYS A 35 4.17 -2.56 -6.83
CA LYS A 35 3.27 -1.65 -6.13
C LYS A 35 1.87 -1.75 -6.74
N LYS A 36 0.89 -2.23 -5.98
CA LYS A 36 -0.52 -2.22 -6.38
C LYS A 36 -1.26 -1.13 -5.62
N VAL A 37 -1.89 -0.22 -6.35
CA VAL A 37 -2.67 0.88 -5.76
C VAL A 37 -4.14 0.59 -5.97
N SER A 38 -4.90 0.53 -4.87
CA SER A 38 -6.35 0.44 -4.85
C SER A 38 -6.91 1.78 -4.39
N ARG A 39 -7.92 2.33 -5.06
CA ARG A 39 -8.50 3.62 -4.68
C ARG A 39 -9.71 3.41 -3.77
N ARG A 40 -9.70 3.97 -2.57
CA ARG A 40 -10.87 4.04 -1.67
C ARG A 40 -11.50 5.42 -1.77
N GLN A 41 -12.54 5.50 -2.61
CA GLN A 41 -13.34 6.70 -2.75
C GLN A 41 -14.36 6.80 -1.61
N GLY A 42 -14.56 8.01 -1.08
CA GLY A 42 -15.52 8.27 0.01
C GLY A 42 -15.14 7.70 1.37
N PHE A 43 -13.90 7.20 1.53
CA PHE A 43 -13.38 6.75 2.81
C PHE A 43 -12.51 7.84 3.44
N ASN A 44 -12.72 8.07 4.72
CA ASN A 44 -11.97 9.02 5.52
C ASN A 44 -10.48 8.64 5.57
N CYS A 45 -9.61 9.59 5.21
CA CYS A 45 -8.18 9.34 5.21
C CYS A 45 -7.63 9.36 6.64
N PRO A 46 -7.01 8.27 7.12
CA PRO A 46 -6.40 8.22 8.45
C PRO A 46 -5.34 9.30 8.68
N ALA A 47 -4.65 9.74 7.61
CA ALA A 47 -3.59 10.75 7.70
C ALA A 47 -4.12 12.16 8.02
N HIS A 48 -5.41 12.42 7.80
CA HIS A 48 -6.05 13.70 8.08
C HIS A 48 -6.97 13.67 9.30
N GLY A 49 -6.89 12.61 10.12
CA GLY A 49 -7.65 12.49 11.36
C GLY A 49 -8.92 11.65 11.27
N GLY A 50 -9.18 10.99 10.13
CA GLY A 50 -10.37 10.16 9.93
C GLY A 50 -11.59 10.99 9.58
#